data_AF-A0A7V3FB35-F1
#
_entry.id   AF-A0A7V3FB35-F1
#
_cell.length_a   1.000
_cell.length_b   1.000
_cell.length_c   1.000
_cell.angle_alpha   90.00
_cell.angle_beta   90.00
_cell.angle_gamma   90.00
#
_symmetry.space_group_name_H-M   'P 1'
#
loop_
_entity.id
_entity.type
_entity.pdbx_description
1 polymer ?
#
loop_
_entity_poly.entity_id
_entity_poly.type
_entity_poly.pdbx_seq_one_letter_code
_entity_poly.pdbx_strand_id
1 'polypeptide(L)' 'MTVRRDDLGWSVAIVGPGGREVSRRVCADEVEARTYASTVRQHVEWLSEEAFRGYYGLG' A
#
# COMPACT_ATOMS: atom_id res chain seq x y z
N MET A 1 -1.83 -0.65 -5.87
CA MET A 1 -1.14 -1.38 -4.77
C MET A 1 -0.57 -2.68 -5.31
N THR A 2 0.55 -3.14 -4.77
CA THR A 2 1.17 -4.41 -5.17
C THR A 2 1.69 -5.14 -3.93
N VAL A 3 1.29 -6.40 -3.76
CA VAL A 3 1.90 -7.32 -2.78
C VAL A 3 3.11 -7.94 -3.45
N ARG A 4 4.27 -7.91 -2.78
CA ARG A 4 5.53 -8.47 -3.27
C ARG A 4 6.16 -9.34 -2.21
N ARG A 5 6.95 -10.32 -2.66
CA ARG A 5 7.88 -11.06 -1.81
C ARG A 5 9.28 -10.68 -2.25
N ASP A 6 10.09 -10.26 -1.29
CA ASP A 6 11.49 -9.89 -1.49
C ASP A 6 12.37 -10.53 -0.40
N ASP A 7 13.66 -10.25 -0.42
CA ASP A 7 14.64 -10.82 0.53
C ASP A 7 14.36 -10.45 2.00
N LEU A 8 13.53 -9.43 2.25
CA LEU A 8 13.08 -9.00 3.59
C LEU A 8 11.73 -9.61 3.99
N GLY A 9 11.12 -10.44 3.15
CA GLY A 9 9.85 -11.11 3.41
C GLY A 9 8.70 -10.59 2.55
N TRP A 10 7.50 -10.58 3.12
CA TRP A 10 6.32 -10.08 2.42
C TRP A 10 6.21 -8.58 2.60
N SER A 11 5.92 -7.86 1.52
CA SER A 11 5.73 -6.42 1.60
C SER A 11 4.58 -5.95 0.73
N VAL A 12 3.95 -4.85 1.15
CA VAL A 12 2.90 -4.18 0.41
C VAL A 12 3.40 -2.80 0.00
N ALA A 13 3.44 -2.56 -1.29
CA ALA A 13 3.76 -1.27 -1.88
C ALA A 13 2.48 -0.57 -2.35
N ILE A 14 2.31 0.68 -1.91
CA ILE A 14 1.36 1.61 -2.52
C ILE A 14 2.10 2.32 -3.64
N VAL A 15 1.48 2.34 -4.81
CA VAL A 15 2.04 2.88 -6.04
C VAL A 15 1.17 4.05 -6.46
N GLY A 16 1.79 5.22 -6.61
CA GLY A 16 1.10 6.44 -7.01
C GLY A 16 0.89 6.54 -8.53
N PRO A 17 0.31 7.66 -9.01
CA PRO A 17 -0.10 7.83 -10.42
C PRO A 17 1.01 7.77 -11.48
N GLY A 18 2.29 7.66 -11.12
CA GLY A 18 3.42 7.54 -12.05
C GLY A 18 4.12 6.18 -12.04
N GLY A 19 3.51 5.16 -11.42
CA GLY A 19 4.19 3.87 -11.21
C GLY A 19 5.27 3.91 -10.10
N ARG A 20 5.44 5.07 -9.44
CA ARG A 20 6.37 5.25 -8.33
C ARG A 20 5.81 4.64 -7.04
N GLU A 21 6.64 3.88 -6.35
CA GLU A 21 6.38 3.44 -4.99
C GLU A 21 6.45 4.64 -4.04
N VAL A 22 5.40 4.81 -3.26
CA VAL A 22 5.16 5.98 -2.44
C VAL A 22 4.96 5.64 -0.97
N SER A 23 4.61 4.39 -0.68
CA SER A 23 4.63 3.83 0.67
C SER A 23 4.90 2.34 0.59
N ARG A 24 5.64 1.81 1.57
CA ARG A 24 5.96 0.38 1.70
C ARG A 24 5.79 -0.05 3.14
N ARG A 25 5.12 -1.19 3.33
CA ARG A 25 4.99 -1.87 4.61
C ARG A 25 5.53 -3.28 4.51
N VAL A 26 6.41 -3.65 5.43
CA VAL A 26 6.87 -5.04 5.62
C VAL A 26 5.82 -5.78 6.47
N CYS A 27 5.55 -7.01 6.10
CA CYS A 27 4.58 -7.92 6.71
C CYS A 27 5.28 -9.23 7.09
N ALA A 28 4.80 -9.87 8.15
CA ALA A 28 5.35 -11.13 8.64
C ALA A 28 5.06 -12.29 7.67
N ASP A 29 3.88 -12.27 7.02
CA ASP A 29 3.46 -13.31 6.09
C ASP A 29 2.56 -12.79 4.95
N GLU A 30 2.22 -13.70 4.04
CA GLU A 30 1.37 -13.40 2.88
C GLU A 30 -0.05 -13.00 3.30
N VAL A 31 -0.57 -13.58 4.38
CA VAL A 31 -1.93 -13.35 4.85
C VAL A 31 -2.04 -11.93 5.39
N GLU A 32 -1.08 -11.49 6.20
CA GLU A 32 -0.99 -10.11 6.68
C GLU A 32 -0.85 -9.15 5.50
N ALA A 33 0.03 -9.44 4.53
CA ALA A 33 0.23 -8.58 3.37
C ALA A 33 -1.05 -8.42 2.52
N ARG A 34 -1.74 -9.53 2.22
CA ARG A 34 -3.01 -9.50 1.49
C ARG A 34 -4.12 -8.80 2.27
N THR A 35 -4.20 -9.04 3.58
CA THR A 35 -5.19 -8.41 4.46
C THR A 35 -4.99 -6.91 4.50
N TYR A 36 -3.76 -6.46 4.77
CA TYR A 36 -3.42 -5.04 4.77
C TYR A 36 -3.73 -4.37 3.42
N ALA A 37 -3.32 -4.99 2.32
CA ALA A 37 -3.59 -4.49 0.98
C ALA A 37 -5.11 -4.36 0.72
N SER A 38 -5.90 -5.37 1.12
CA SER A 38 -7.36 -5.33 1.02
C SER A 38 -7.98 -4.21 1.85
N THR A 39 -7.53 -4.02 3.10
CA THR A 39 -8.01 -2.95 3.99
C THR A 39 -7.73 -1.57 3.40
N VAL A 40 -6.52 -1.35 2.86
CA VAL A 40 -6.15 -0.09 2.19
C VAL A 40 -7.02 0.15 0.96
N ARG A 41 -7.29 -0.89 0.15
CA ARG A 41 -8.17 -0.79 -1.02
C ARG A 41 -9.62 -0.47 -0.66
N GLN A 42 -10.11 -0.96 0.48
CA GLN A 42 -11.44 -0.62 0.95
C GLN A 42 -11.51 0.80 1.50
N HIS A 43 -10.44 1.27 2.15
CA HIS A 43 -10.37 2.64 2.68
C HIS A 43 -10.12 3.70 1.59
N VAL A 44 -9.42 3.39 0.50
CA VAL A 44 -9.14 4.38 -0.55
C VAL A 44 -10.41 4.89 -1.23
N GLU A 45 -11.44 4.05 -1.36
CA GLU A 45 -12.74 4.41 -1.92
C GLU A 45 -13.48 5.46 -1.05
N TRP A 46 -13.07 5.63 0.21
CA TRP A 46 -13.68 6.56 1.17
C TRP A 46 -12.88 7.86 1.33
N LEU A 47 -11.67 7.92 0.77
CA LEU A 47 -10.79 9.08 0.87
C LEU A 47 -10.84 9.86 -0.45
N SER A 48 -10.97 11.19 -0.38
CA SER A 48 -10.67 12.02 -1.53
C SER A 48 -9.22 11.80 -1.95
N GLU A 49 -8.91 12.01 -3.23
CA GLU A 49 -7.54 11.85 -3.74
C GLU A 49 -6.53 12.65 -2.91
N GLU A 50 -6.89 13.87 -2.49
CA GLU A 50 -6.06 14.72 -1.64
C GLU A 50 -5.85 14.13 -0.23
N ALA A 51 -6.89 13.58 0.40
CA ALA A 51 -6.78 12.94 1.72
C ALA A 51 -5.96 11.65 1.68
N PHE A 52 -6.13 10.85 0.62
CA PHE A 52 -5.29 9.67 0.38
C PHE A 52 -3.83 10.06 0.18
N ARG A 53 -3.59 11.13 -0.58
CA ARG A 53 -2.25 11.67 -0.78
C ARG A 53 -1.62 12.15 0.53
N GLY A 54 -2.36 12.87 1.36
CA GLY A 54 -1.87 13.30 2.68
C GLY A 54 -1.56 12.13 3.63
N TYR A 55 -2.45 11.13 3.69
CA TYR A 55 -2.29 9.98 4.58
C TYR A 55 -1.09 9.09 4.23
N TYR A 56 -0.81 8.92 2.93
CA TYR A 56 0.29 8.08 2.44
C TYR A 56 1.52 8.87 1.98
N GLY A 57 1.56 10.19 2.19
CA GLY A 57 2.71 11.03 1.84
C GLY A 57 2.95 11.15 0.32
N LEU A 58 1.88 11.12 -0.48
CA LEU A 58 1.91 11.22 -1.94
C LEU A 58 1.95 12.71 -2.35
N GLY A 59 3.11 13.35 -2.17
CA GLY A 59 3.38 14.70 -2.68
C GLY A 59 3.50 14.73 -4.20
#